data_AF-A0AAG5CMJ7-F1
#
_entry.id   AF-A0AAG5CMJ7-F1
#
_cell.length_a   1.000
_cell.length_b   1.000
_cell.length_c   1.000
_cell.angle_alpha   90.00
_cell.angle_beta   90.00
_cell.angle_gamma   90.00
#
_symmetry.space_group_name_H-M   'P 1'
#
loop_
_entity.id
_entity.type
_entity.pdbx_description
1 polymer ?
#
loop_
_entity_poly.entity_id
_entity_poly.type
_entity_poly.pdbx_seq_one_letter_code
_entity_poly.pdbx_strand_id
1 'polypeptide(L)'
;MEELPDLFKSYFVKILKVGYRIPRLEYYLTQDEKQLGYLHFIREDNDDMEKLYQRVKKIVIANQTGPTVYLYPMYEYYFPVLANKMKLITEGIFSQPELPPLDIFKELVQKFTDLLNGIYYLRDFIPLNLFMLDNSRLNKVLEKLVNDLKNFVINYFITLNQVENRRICDEFEDMSLHAGERPKETPEVVALQNYLTHCREERMYQLTSEIKQVAQRVIFLLTHALLDQEDINLNSRLFLWPKELEKVLDLSGARLAVVRENLETSLRERRVKFEQYLMTEKKKMDHFRTREIREMLSLDDLREKVDTVDGLMKILEDCSREAKEINANENLLQIDQSFFPSLNEMIEKMGPIEKLWHTAYKFDTCHEVWYFGPFKDLDADVIRNAVEEMYHAISVLLKELTGSPQAKRVAEQIRMKVEKFKVYLPILESICRQGLCDRHWKQISEELGQEVNPDVHNSLSQMVEIDIVKIQQRLEEISNAAGKEYELNIQLVNMQEE
;
A
#
# COMPACT_ATOMS: atom_id res chain seq x y z
N MET A 1 -1.40 72.14 -15.78
CA MET A 1 -0.53 73.14 -16.47
C MET A 1 -1.29 74.38 -16.90
N GLU A 2 -2.61 74.30 -17.15
CA GLU A 2 -3.42 75.43 -17.63
C GLU A 2 -3.50 76.61 -16.64
N GLU A 3 -3.36 76.36 -15.33
CA GLU A 3 -3.37 77.38 -14.28
C GLU A 3 -2.02 78.09 -14.07
N LEU A 4 -0.93 77.61 -14.71
CA LEU A 4 0.42 78.17 -14.51
C LEU A 4 0.50 79.66 -14.91
N PRO A 5 -0.04 80.12 -16.05
CA PRO A 5 -0.01 81.54 -16.40
C PRO A 5 -0.68 82.43 -15.35
N ASP A 6 -1.77 81.96 -14.74
CA ASP A 6 -2.50 82.68 -13.71
C ASP A 6 -1.72 82.70 -12.38
N LEU A 7 -1.02 81.60 -12.06
CA LEU A 7 -0.09 81.55 -10.93
C LEU A 7 1.05 82.56 -11.09
N PHE A 8 1.68 82.63 -12.27
CA PHE A 8 2.73 83.62 -12.54
C PHE A 8 2.19 85.05 -12.47
N LYS A 9 1.00 85.30 -13.04
CA LYS A 9 0.30 86.59 -12.91
C LYS A 9 0.10 86.97 -11.44
N SER A 10 -0.30 86.01 -10.59
CA SER A 10 -0.51 86.24 -9.16
C SER A 10 0.77 86.72 -8.44
N TYR A 11 1.95 86.27 -8.86
CA TYR A 11 3.22 86.72 -8.29
C TYR A 11 3.51 88.19 -8.65
N PHE A 12 3.28 88.60 -9.89
CA PHE A 12 3.42 90.00 -10.29
C PHE A 12 2.44 90.92 -9.55
N VAL A 13 1.20 90.45 -9.33
CA VAL A 13 0.21 91.17 -8.50
C VAL A 13 0.69 91.27 -7.04
N LYS A 14 1.26 90.20 -6.46
CA LYS A 14 1.82 90.24 -5.10
C LYS A 14 3.00 91.22 -5.00
N ILE A 15 3.87 91.27 -6.00
CA ILE A 15 4.98 92.24 -6.09
C ILE A 15 4.44 93.67 -6.14
N LEU A 16 3.42 93.92 -6.98
CA LEU A 16 2.76 95.22 -7.09
C LEU A 16 2.20 95.70 -5.73
N LYS A 17 1.56 94.79 -4.97
CA LYS A 17 0.99 95.08 -3.65
C LYS A 17 2.01 95.50 -2.59
N VAL A 18 3.29 95.20 -2.77
CA VAL A 18 4.35 95.69 -1.87
C VAL A 18 4.44 97.22 -1.94
N GLY A 19 4.32 97.81 -3.14
CA GLY A 19 4.35 99.26 -3.34
C GLY A 19 3.21 99.99 -2.62
N TYR A 20 2.04 99.36 -2.51
CA TYR A 20 0.86 99.93 -1.85
C TYR A 20 1.02 100.18 -0.35
N ARG A 21 2.06 99.61 0.27
CA ARG A 21 2.33 99.76 1.71
C ARG A 21 3.51 100.70 2.00
N ILE A 22 4.18 101.20 0.98
CA ILE A 22 5.32 102.11 1.14
C ILE A 22 4.77 103.53 1.21
N PRO A 23 4.84 104.26 2.34
CA PRO A 23 4.40 105.64 2.37
C PRO A 23 5.26 106.50 1.45
N ARG A 24 4.64 107.51 0.83
CA ARG A 24 5.33 108.54 0.05
C ARG A 24 6.33 109.29 0.92
N LEU A 25 7.44 109.70 0.30
CA LEU A 25 8.52 110.42 0.99
C LEU A 25 7.98 111.72 1.61
N GLU A 26 7.04 112.38 0.94
CA GLU A 26 6.38 113.60 1.38
C GLU A 26 5.68 113.39 2.73
N TYR A 27 4.89 112.31 2.89
CA TYR A 27 4.28 111.97 4.17
C TYR A 27 5.32 111.61 5.24
N TYR A 28 6.37 110.89 4.84
CA TYR A 28 7.42 110.46 5.76
C TYR A 28 8.21 111.65 6.32
N LEU A 29 8.43 112.69 5.51
CA LEU A 29 9.17 113.89 5.87
C LEU A 29 8.33 114.92 6.64
N THR A 30 7.04 115.07 6.32
CA THR A 30 6.20 116.13 6.91
C THR A 30 5.34 115.65 8.07
N GLN A 31 5.05 114.35 8.17
CA GLN A 31 4.08 113.75 9.09
C GLN A 31 2.69 114.40 9.05
N ASP A 32 2.36 115.13 7.99
CA ASP A 32 1.04 115.72 7.79
C ASP A 32 0.07 114.64 7.29
N GLU A 33 -1.00 114.38 8.05
CA GLU A 33 -2.05 113.42 7.68
C GLU A 33 -2.68 113.74 6.32
N LYS A 34 -2.68 115.00 5.88
CA LYS A 34 -3.19 115.40 4.55
C LYS A 34 -2.28 114.96 3.41
N GLN A 35 -1.02 114.66 3.70
CA GLN A 35 -0.03 114.18 2.72
C GLN A 35 0.08 112.66 2.69
N LEU A 36 -0.61 111.96 3.61
CA LEU A 36 -0.67 110.51 3.67
C LEU A 36 -1.07 109.92 2.31
N GLY A 37 -0.11 109.27 1.68
CA GLY A 37 -0.31 108.50 0.46
C GLY A 37 0.84 107.53 0.29
N TYR A 38 0.64 106.50 -0.53
CA TYR A 38 1.64 105.45 -0.73
C TYR A 38 2.35 105.61 -2.08
N LEU A 39 3.59 105.12 -2.15
CA LEU A 39 4.47 105.18 -3.30
C LEU A 39 3.83 104.35 -4.44
N HIS A 40 3.35 105.05 -5.47
CA HIS A 40 2.86 104.50 -6.75
C HIS A 40 1.57 103.66 -6.67
N PHE A 41 0.46 104.27 -7.12
CA PHE A 41 -0.82 103.59 -7.38
C PHE A 41 -0.91 103.15 -8.84
N ILE A 42 -0.07 102.20 -9.27
CA ILE A 42 -0.37 101.45 -10.50
C ILE A 42 -1.45 100.44 -10.11
N ARG A 43 -2.68 100.68 -10.57
CA ARG A 43 -3.78 99.74 -10.36
C ARG A 43 -3.53 98.46 -11.14
N GLU A 44 -4.09 97.35 -10.65
CA GLU A 44 -3.99 96.05 -11.33
C GLU A 44 -4.57 96.08 -12.76
N ASP A 45 -5.49 97.02 -13.06
CA ASP A 45 -6.13 97.24 -14.37
C ASP A 45 -5.38 98.25 -15.26
N ASN A 46 -4.17 98.67 -14.90
CA ASN A 46 -3.37 99.56 -15.74
C ASN A 46 -2.96 98.87 -17.06
N ASP A 47 -3.06 99.58 -18.18
CA ASP A 47 -2.70 99.08 -19.52
C ASP A 47 -1.30 98.45 -19.60
N ASP A 48 -0.31 99.00 -18.88
CA ASP A 48 1.05 98.45 -18.88
C ASP A 48 1.16 97.16 -18.06
N MET A 49 0.32 97.01 -17.01
CA MET A 49 0.19 95.75 -16.28
C MET A 49 -0.51 94.69 -17.13
N GLU A 50 -1.55 95.06 -17.89
CA GLU A 50 -2.21 94.12 -18.81
C GLU A 50 -1.27 93.66 -19.92
N LYS A 51 -0.48 94.57 -20.52
CA LYS A 51 0.59 94.20 -21.47
C LYS A 51 1.62 93.25 -20.84
N LEU A 52 2.02 93.48 -19.58
CA LEU A 52 2.91 92.59 -18.85
C LEU A 52 2.28 91.21 -18.64
N TYR A 53 1.02 91.14 -18.20
CA TYR A 53 0.30 89.88 -18.00
C TYR A 53 0.18 89.08 -19.30
N GLN A 54 -0.16 89.73 -20.42
CA GLN A 54 -0.20 89.09 -21.73
C GLN A 54 1.18 88.58 -22.17
N ARG A 55 2.25 89.33 -21.90
CA ARG A 55 3.63 88.91 -22.19
C ARG A 55 4.03 87.69 -21.34
N VAL A 56 3.76 87.71 -20.04
CA VAL A 56 4.03 86.59 -19.12
C VAL A 56 3.26 85.36 -19.55
N LYS A 57 1.97 85.51 -19.88
CA LYS A 57 1.14 84.41 -20.39
C LYS A 57 1.73 83.78 -21.65
N LYS A 58 2.17 84.59 -22.62
CA LYS A 58 2.85 84.08 -23.83
C LYS A 58 4.13 83.31 -23.51
N ILE A 59 4.97 83.81 -22.60
CA ILE A 59 6.22 83.15 -22.21
C ILE A 59 5.94 81.81 -21.50
N VAL A 60 4.98 81.79 -20.57
CA VAL A 60 4.62 80.56 -19.84
C VAL A 60 4.08 79.51 -20.80
N ILE A 61 3.14 79.87 -21.68
CA ILE A 61 2.56 78.97 -22.69
C ILE A 61 3.65 78.42 -23.63
N ALA A 62 4.56 79.28 -24.10
CA ALA A 62 5.65 78.85 -24.98
C ALA A 62 6.59 77.82 -24.33
N ASN A 63 6.73 77.84 -23.00
CA ASN A 63 7.58 76.90 -22.27
C ASN A 63 6.83 75.67 -21.72
N GLN A 64 5.49 75.66 -21.73
CA GLN A 64 4.67 74.54 -21.24
C GLN A 64 4.83 73.26 -22.06
N THR A 65 5.21 73.37 -23.33
CA THR A 65 5.44 72.20 -24.20
C THR A 65 6.75 71.48 -23.90
N GLY A 66 7.73 72.16 -23.30
CA GLY A 66 9.06 71.61 -23.00
C GLY A 66 9.02 70.29 -22.24
N PRO A 67 8.27 70.20 -21.11
CA PRO A 67 8.07 68.95 -20.40
C PRO A 67 7.60 67.78 -21.26
N THR A 68 6.56 67.98 -22.06
CA THR A 68 5.97 66.93 -22.90
C THR A 68 6.91 66.51 -24.02
N VAL A 69 7.63 67.46 -24.63
CA VAL A 69 8.62 67.21 -25.68
C VAL A 69 9.79 66.37 -25.15
N TYR A 70 10.18 66.55 -23.89
CA TYR A 70 11.20 65.71 -23.28
C TYR A 70 10.66 64.34 -22.87
N LEU A 71 9.54 64.29 -22.14
CA LEU A 71 9.04 63.06 -21.52
C LEU A 71 8.58 62.02 -22.54
N TYR A 72 7.88 62.44 -23.61
CA TYR A 72 7.28 61.48 -24.54
C TYR A 72 8.35 60.62 -25.25
N PRO A 73 9.34 61.17 -25.98
CA PRO A 73 10.31 60.35 -26.72
C PRO A 73 11.27 59.58 -25.79
N MET A 74 11.60 60.15 -24.62
CA MET A 74 12.56 59.53 -23.70
C MET A 74 11.95 58.36 -22.91
N TYR A 75 10.67 58.44 -22.55
CA TYR A 75 10.00 57.40 -21.75
C TYR A 75 9.13 56.46 -22.56
N GLU A 76 8.94 56.70 -23.87
CA GLU A 76 8.11 55.87 -24.73
C GLU A 76 8.53 54.39 -24.72
N TYR A 77 9.83 54.14 -24.73
CA TYR A 77 10.39 52.80 -24.62
C TYR A 77 10.00 52.07 -23.32
N TYR A 78 9.80 52.79 -22.23
CA TYR A 78 9.47 52.25 -20.91
C TYR A 78 7.97 52.21 -20.62
N PHE A 79 7.11 52.75 -21.50
CA PHE A 79 5.66 52.69 -21.32
C PHE A 79 5.10 51.28 -21.13
N PRO A 80 5.60 50.21 -21.78
CA PRO A 80 5.11 48.86 -21.50
C PRO A 80 5.34 48.40 -20.05
N VAL A 81 6.35 48.92 -19.35
CA VAL A 81 6.57 48.70 -17.91
C VAL A 81 5.50 49.44 -17.10
N LEU A 82 5.34 50.74 -17.38
CA LEU A 82 4.40 51.62 -16.65
C LEU A 82 2.94 51.21 -16.85
N ALA A 83 2.61 50.71 -18.04
CA ALA A 83 1.28 50.22 -18.40
C ALA A 83 1.04 48.78 -17.91
N ASN A 84 1.95 48.21 -17.12
CA ASN A 84 1.86 46.85 -16.56
C ASN A 84 1.77 45.72 -17.62
N LYS A 85 2.06 46.01 -18.90
CA LYS A 85 1.99 45.03 -19.98
C LYS A 85 3.06 43.97 -19.86
N MET A 86 4.30 44.38 -19.51
CA MET A 86 5.39 43.43 -19.31
C MET A 86 5.09 42.45 -18.18
N LYS A 87 4.48 42.91 -17.08
CA LYS A 87 4.09 42.04 -15.96
C LYS A 87 3.14 40.93 -16.40
N LEU A 88 2.07 41.29 -17.11
CA LEU A 88 1.09 40.33 -17.60
C LEU A 88 1.71 39.30 -18.56
N ILE A 89 2.65 39.75 -19.42
CA ILE A 89 3.37 38.85 -20.33
C ILE A 89 4.26 37.89 -19.53
N THR A 90 5.03 38.39 -18.56
CA THR A 90 5.92 37.58 -17.73
C THR A 90 5.14 36.56 -16.90
N GLU A 91 4.12 36.99 -16.17
CA GLU A 91 3.26 36.09 -15.36
C GLU A 91 2.51 35.08 -16.26
N GLY A 92 2.11 35.49 -17.47
CA GLY A 92 1.47 34.63 -18.44
C GLY A 92 2.34 33.46 -18.91
N ILE A 93 3.68 33.61 -18.95
CA ILE A 93 4.60 32.51 -19.29
C ILE A 93 4.51 31.39 -18.23
N PHE A 94 4.41 31.75 -16.95
CA PHE A 94 4.34 30.78 -15.85
C PHE A 94 2.96 30.13 -15.69
N SER A 95 1.95 30.64 -16.40
CA SER A 95 0.60 30.08 -16.41
C SER A 95 0.41 29.02 -17.51
N GLN A 96 1.43 28.76 -18.33
CA GLN A 96 1.39 27.74 -19.38
C GLN A 96 1.52 26.33 -18.80
N PRO A 97 0.90 25.31 -19.43
CA PRO A 97 0.97 23.93 -18.95
C PRO A 97 2.39 23.36 -19.00
N GLU A 98 3.20 23.81 -19.95
CA GLU A 98 4.61 23.47 -20.06
C GLU A 98 5.44 24.75 -20.05
N LEU A 99 6.44 24.78 -19.16
CA LEU A 99 7.34 25.91 -19.08
C LEU A 99 8.39 25.84 -20.20
N PRO A 100 8.78 26.98 -20.78
CA PRO A 100 9.86 27.01 -21.73
C PRO A 100 11.21 26.56 -21.13
N PRO A 101 12.20 26.23 -21.96
CA PRO A 101 13.54 25.88 -21.49
C PRO A 101 14.19 27.02 -20.68
N LEU A 102 15.07 26.66 -19.75
CA LEU A 102 15.78 27.60 -18.87
C LEU A 102 16.50 28.73 -19.65
N ASP A 103 17.01 28.45 -20.85
CA ASP A 103 17.71 29.44 -21.67
C ASP A 103 16.83 30.62 -22.08
N ILE A 104 15.53 30.41 -22.29
CA ILE A 104 14.58 31.49 -22.58
C ILE A 104 14.43 32.42 -21.37
N PHE A 105 14.45 31.85 -20.16
CA PHE A 105 14.41 32.62 -18.93
C PHE A 105 15.72 33.37 -18.65
N LYS A 106 16.89 32.80 -19.03
CA LYS A 106 18.17 33.52 -19.00
C LYS A 106 18.12 34.76 -19.89
N GLU A 107 17.63 34.63 -21.11
CA GLU A 107 17.46 35.77 -22.02
C GLU A 107 16.48 36.81 -21.47
N LEU A 108 15.39 36.37 -20.84
CA LEU A 108 14.41 37.27 -20.25
C LEU A 108 15.01 38.08 -19.09
N VAL A 109 15.75 37.44 -18.19
CA VAL A 109 16.44 38.10 -17.08
C VAL A 109 17.54 39.04 -17.59
N GLN A 110 18.23 38.67 -18.68
CA GLN A 110 19.20 39.56 -19.33
C GLN A 110 18.50 40.81 -19.88
N LYS A 111 17.37 40.66 -20.59
CA LYS A 111 16.57 41.80 -21.10
C LYS A 111 16.13 42.75 -19.99
N PHE A 112 15.70 42.23 -18.83
CA PHE A 112 15.39 43.07 -17.67
C PHE A 112 16.61 43.77 -17.10
N THR A 113 17.77 43.11 -17.10
CA THR A 113 19.03 43.71 -16.66
C THR A 113 19.48 44.85 -17.60
N ASP A 114 19.34 44.66 -18.91
CA ASP A 114 19.62 45.69 -19.91
C ASP A 114 18.66 46.89 -19.77
N LEU A 115 17.38 46.62 -19.50
CA LEU A 115 16.36 47.64 -19.24
C LEU A 115 16.69 48.46 -17.98
N LEU A 116 17.12 47.81 -16.89
CA LEU A 116 17.58 48.47 -15.66
C LEU A 116 18.80 49.35 -15.92
N ASN A 117 19.79 48.85 -16.66
CA ASN A 117 20.95 49.64 -17.05
C ASN A 117 20.54 50.89 -17.83
N GLY A 118 19.58 50.77 -18.75
CA GLY A 118 18.98 51.92 -19.45
C GLY A 118 18.34 52.94 -18.51
N ILE A 119 17.60 52.49 -17.49
CA ILE A 119 16.96 53.35 -16.48
C ILE A 119 18.01 54.12 -15.66
N TYR A 120 19.14 53.48 -15.31
CA TYR A 120 20.21 54.16 -14.56
C TYR A 120 20.90 55.30 -15.33
N TYR A 121 20.80 55.31 -16.67
CA TYR A 121 21.30 56.42 -17.49
C TYR A 121 20.30 57.59 -17.60
N LEU A 122 19.06 57.43 -17.14
CA LEU A 122 18.06 58.50 -17.15
C LEU A 122 18.43 59.59 -16.15
N ARG A 123 18.21 60.86 -16.53
CA ARG A 123 18.49 62.00 -15.65
C ARG A 123 17.30 62.27 -14.73
N ASP A 124 17.60 62.43 -13.45
CA ASP A 124 16.60 62.79 -12.43
C ASP A 124 16.17 64.26 -12.56
N PHE A 125 17.10 65.18 -12.74
CA PHE A 125 16.80 66.61 -12.82
C PHE A 125 17.18 67.16 -14.19
N ILE A 126 16.21 67.78 -14.85
CA ILE A 126 16.37 68.28 -16.21
C ILE A 126 16.00 69.75 -16.24
N PRO A 127 17.00 70.65 -16.31
CA PRO A 127 16.74 72.05 -16.45
C PRO A 127 16.23 72.32 -17.87
N LEU A 128 14.98 72.75 -17.96
CA LEU A 128 14.42 73.39 -19.15
C LEU A 128 14.47 74.91 -18.93
N ASN A 129 14.16 75.69 -19.97
CA ASN A 129 14.23 77.15 -19.94
C ASN A 129 13.52 77.78 -18.72
N LEU A 130 12.22 77.50 -18.54
CA LEU A 130 11.42 78.07 -17.44
C LEU A 130 11.15 77.06 -16.31
N PHE A 131 11.25 75.76 -16.60
CA PHE A 131 10.87 74.69 -15.67
C PHE A 131 12.05 73.77 -15.41
N MET A 132 12.16 73.24 -14.19
CA MET A 132 13.03 72.10 -13.90
C MET A 132 12.15 70.88 -13.74
N LEU A 133 12.37 69.87 -14.58
CA LEU A 133 11.70 68.59 -14.42
C LEU A 133 12.42 67.76 -13.37
N ASP A 134 11.65 67.27 -12.40
CA ASP A 134 12.08 66.24 -11.44
C ASP A 134 11.43 64.91 -11.84
N ASN A 135 12.25 64.04 -12.41
CA ASN A 135 11.90 62.69 -12.81
C ASN A 135 12.33 61.63 -11.77
N SER A 136 12.94 62.04 -10.66
CA SER A 136 13.54 61.11 -9.68
C SER A 136 12.53 60.06 -9.18
N ARG A 137 11.29 60.49 -8.94
CA ARG A 137 10.22 59.58 -8.51
C ARG A 137 9.82 58.61 -9.63
N LEU A 138 9.76 59.07 -10.88
CA LEU A 138 9.40 58.22 -12.02
C LEU A 138 10.50 57.17 -12.29
N ASN A 139 11.76 57.59 -12.28
CA ASN A 139 12.91 56.71 -12.44
C ASN A 139 12.96 55.63 -11.36
N LYS A 140 12.77 56.01 -10.08
CA LYS A 140 12.69 55.05 -8.96
C LYS A 140 11.53 54.06 -9.10
N VAL A 141 10.37 54.52 -9.58
CA VAL A 141 9.23 53.63 -9.83
C VAL A 141 9.53 52.65 -10.97
N LEU A 142 10.13 53.13 -12.06
CA LEU A 142 10.55 52.28 -13.18
C LEU A 142 11.57 51.23 -12.73
N GLU A 143 12.61 51.66 -12.04
CA GLU A 143 13.64 50.78 -11.46
C GLU A 143 12.99 49.71 -10.58
N LYS A 144 12.11 50.11 -9.66
CA LYS A 144 11.40 49.16 -8.80
C LYS A 144 10.56 48.16 -9.60
N LEU A 145 9.77 48.63 -10.57
CA LEU A 145 8.91 47.74 -11.37
C LEU A 145 9.72 46.71 -12.16
N VAL A 146 10.84 47.11 -12.76
CA VAL A 146 11.69 46.16 -13.51
C VAL A 146 12.41 45.20 -12.57
N ASN A 147 12.89 45.68 -11.41
CA ASN A 147 13.46 44.81 -10.38
C ASN A 147 12.43 43.80 -9.86
N ASP A 148 11.19 44.21 -9.62
CA ASP A 148 10.10 43.32 -9.19
C ASP A 148 9.83 42.23 -10.24
N LEU A 149 9.83 42.56 -11.54
CA LEU A 149 9.70 41.58 -12.63
C LEU A 149 10.88 40.61 -12.71
N LYS A 150 12.10 41.13 -12.59
CA LYS A 150 13.31 40.31 -12.58
C LYS A 150 13.32 39.35 -11.38
N ASN A 151 13.00 39.86 -10.20
CA ASN A 151 12.95 39.09 -8.97
C ASN A 151 11.82 38.06 -8.99
N PHE A 152 10.69 38.35 -9.63
CA PHE A 152 9.61 37.37 -9.82
C PHE A 152 10.10 36.11 -10.54
N VAL A 153 10.83 36.28 -11.65
CA VAL A 153 11.41 35.16 -12.42
C VAL A 153 12.46 34.40 -11.58
N ILE A 154 13.36 35.13 -10.93
CA ILE A 154 14.43 34.53 -10.13
C ILE A 154 13.88 33.75 -8.93
N ASN A 155 12.95 34.35 -8.18
CA ASN A 155 12.35 33.73 -7.00
C ASN A 155 11.58 32.46 -7.35
N TYR A 156 10.94 32.40 -8.52
CA TYR A 156 10.33 31.17 -9.00
C TYR A 156 11.35 30.02 -9.08
N PHE A 157 12.52 30.26 -9.69
CA PHE A 157 13.56 29.24 -9.81
C PHE A 157 14.25 28.90 -8.49
N ILE A 158 14.34 29.85 -7.55
CA ILE A 158 14.79 29.57 -6.17
C ILE A 158 13.83 28.57 -5.52
N THR A 159 12.54 28.89 -5.49
CA THR A 159 11.52 28.02 -4.89
C THR A 159 11.45 26.66 -5.58
N LEU A 160 11.52 26.62 -6.91
CA LEU A 160 11.53 25.37 -7.67
C LEU A 160 12.73 24.49 -7.28
N ASN A 161 13.93 25.05 -7.21
CA ASN A 161 15.12 24.31 -6.77
C ASN A 161 15.01 23.85 -5.33
N GLN A 162 14.50 24.68 -4.41
CA GLN A 162 14.31 24.27 -3.02
C GLN A 162 13.38 23.05 -2.91
N VAL A 163 12.25 23.08 -3.61
CA VAL A 163 11.26 21.99 -3.60
C VAL A 163 11.85 20.72 -4.22
N GLU A 164 12.47 20.82 -5.40
CA GLU A 164 13.05 19.65 -6.06
C GLU A 164 14.23 19.07 -5.28
N ASN A 165 15.11 19.91 -4.72
CA ASN A 165 16.23 19.46 -3.92
C ASN A 165 15.79 18.72 -2.67
N ARG A 166 14.78 19.25 -1.96
CA ARG A 166 14.22 18.56 -0.78
C ARG A 166 13.67 17.19 -1.17
N ARG A 167 12.81 17.14 -2.20
CA ARG A 167 12.26 15.87 -2.69
C ARG A 167 13.35 14.84 -3.02
N ILE A 168 14.38 15.25 -3.76
CA ILE A 168 15.46 14.34 -4.15
C ILE A 168 16.29 13.92 -2.92
N CYS A 169 16.60 14.84 -2.01
CA CYS A 169 17.31 14.52 -0.76
C CYS A 169 16.51 13.54 0.10
N ASP A 170 15.22 13.79 0.31
CA ASP A 170 14.33 12.91 1.09
C ASP A 170 14.32 11.50 0.49
N GLU A 171 14.29 11.40 -0.84
CA GLU A 171 14.35 10.12 -1.52
C GLU A 171 15.71 9.40 -1.36
N PHE A 172 16.83 10.12 -1.41
CA PHE A 172 18.14 9.55 -1.08
C PHE A 172 18.21 9.08 0.37
N GLU A 173 17.59 9.81 1.31
CA GLU A 173 17.50 9.43 2.72
C GLU A 173 16.72 8.14 2.89
N ASP A 174 15.53 8.05 2.29
CA ASP A 174 14.71 6.84 2.30
C ASP A 174 15.47 5.65 1.70
N MET A 175 16.16 5.84 0.57
CA MET A 175 16.98 4.79 -0.03
C MET A 175 18.12 4.35 0.88
N SER A 176 18.78 5.30 1.54
CA SER A 176 19.85 5.01 2.49
C SER A 176 19.33 4.25 3.73
N LEU A 177 18.14 4.58 4.22
CA LEU A 177 17.51 3.91 5.37
C LEU A 177 17.16 2.46 5.03
N HIS A 178 16.47 2.23 3.91
CA HIS A 178 16.11 0.88 3.45
C HIS A 178 17.36 0.04 3.17
N ALA A 179 18.38 0.60 2.49
CA ALA A 179 19.66 -0.08 2.31
C ALA A 179 20.39 -0.37 3.63
N GLY A 180 20.11 0.42 4.68
CA GLY A 180 20.66 0.27 6.02
C GLY A 180 20.07 -0.90 6.83
N GLU A 181 18.95 -1.48 6.39
CA GLU A 181 18.23 -2.52 7.11
C GLU A 181 19.07 -3.80 7.30
N ARG A 182 18.77 -4.52 8.38
CA ARG A 182 19.46 -5.75 8.79
C ARG A 182 18.50 -6.93 8.68
N PRO A 183 18.34 -7.52 7.48
CA PRO A 183 17.47 -8.67 7.30
C PRO A 183 18.04 -9.87 8.07
N LYS A 184 17.13 -10.69 8.62
CA LYS A 184 17.48 -11.92 9.34
C LYS A 184 16.99 -13.15 8.62
N GLU A 185 15.80 -13.07 8.02
CA GLU A 185 15.17 -14.19 7.35
C GLU A 185 15.51 -14.23 5.86
N THR A 186 15.51 -15.42 5.26
CA THR A 186 15.80 -15.63 3.84
C THR A 186 14.98 -14.71 2.90
N PRO A 187 13.65 -14.56 3.07
CA PRO A 187 12.86 -13.69 2.20
C PRO A 187 13.28 -12.22 2.28
N GLU A 188 13.64 -11.76 3.48
CA GLU A 188 14.07 -10.37 3.72
C GLU A 188 15.43 -10.10 3.06
N VAL A 189 16.36 -11.06 3.15
CA VAL A 189 17.68 -10.96 2.49
C VAL A 189 17.53 -10.86 0.98
N VAL A 190 16.68 -11.70 0.38
CA VAL A 190 16.45 -11.68 -1.07
C VAL A 190 15.72 -10.41 -1.50
N ALA A 191 14.73 -9.96 -0.73
CA ALA A 191 14.03 -8.70 -0.99
C ALA A 191 15.00 -7.50 -0.97
N LEU A 192 15.86 -7.42 0.05
CA LEU A 192 16.86 -6.36 0.15
C LEU A 192 17.90 -6.47 -0.98
N GLN A 193 18.30 -7.68 -1.38
CA GLN A 193 19.20 -7.89 -2.52
C GLN A 193 18.61 -7.31 -3.82
N ASN A 194 17.34 -7.64 -4.12
CA ASN A 194 16.65 -7.15 -5.30
C ASN A 194 16.50 -5.62 -5.27
N TYR A 195 16.19 -5.08 -4.08
CA TYR A 195 16.13 -3.64 -3.87
C TYR A 195 17.47 -2.94 -4.14
N LEU A 196 18.58 -3.46 -3.62
CA LEU A 196 19.92 -2.91 -3.87
C LEU A 196 20.27 -2.92 -5.36
N THR A 197 19.89 -3.98 -6.09
CA THR A 197 20.07 -4.06 -7.55
C THR A 197 19.26 -2.99 -8.27
N HIS A 198 17.96 -2.88 -7.97
CA HIS A 198 17.10 -1.86 -8.57
C HIS A 198 17.60 -0.43 -8.29
N CYS A 199 18.08 -0.17 -7.06
CA CYS A 199 18.67 1.12 -6.72
C CYS A 199 19.87 1.45 -7.62
N ARG A 200 20.76 0.49 -7.87
CA ARG A 200 21.98 0.69 -8.67
C ARG A 200 21.70 0.81 -10.17
N GLU A 201 20.83 -0.03 -10.70
CA GLU A 201 20.61 -0.15 -12.14
C GLU A 201 19.67 0.91 -12.69
N GLU A 202 18.66 1.32 -11.91
CA GLU A 202 17.60 2.18 -12.39
C GLU A 202 17.54 3.51 -11.63
N ARG A 203 17.32 3.46 -10.30
CA ARG A 203 16.97 4.67 -9.55
C ARG A 203 18.11 5.67 -9.44
N MET A 204 19.34 5.21 -9.19
CA MET A 204 20.53 6.06 -9.15
C MET A 204 20.75 6.83 -10.45
N TYR A 205 20.48 6.21 -11.60
CA TYR A 205 20.61 6.86 -12.90
C TYR A 205 19.56 7.97 -13.08
N GLN A 206 18.30 7.69 -12.71
CA GLN A 206 17.20 8.66 -12.77
C GLN A 206 17.49 9.88 -11.88
N LEU A 207 17.83 9.66 -10.61
CA LEU A 207 18.16 10.75 -9.67
C LEU A 207 19.37 11.56 -10.12
N THR A 208 20.41 10.91 -10.66
CA THR A 208 21.58 11.62 -11.20
C THR A 208 21.22 12.48 -12.41
N SER A 209 20.26 12.06 -13.23
CA SER A 209 19.74 12.86 -14.35
C SER A 209 18.98 14.09 -13.85
N GLU A 210 18.14 13.94 -12.83
CA GLU A 210 17.41 15.04 -12.19
C GLU A 210 18.37 16.04 -11.54
N ILE A 211 19.40 15.57 -10.84
CA ILE A 211 20.46 16.41 -10.25
C ILE A 211 21.17 17.26 -11.32
N LYS A 212 21.38 16.74 -12.54
CA LYS A 212 21.97 17.54 -13.64
C LYS A 212 21.08 18.71 -14.04
N GLN A 213 19.76 18.53 -14.05
CA GLN A 213 18.81 19.61 -14.35
C GLN A 213 18.81 20.66 -13.24
N VAL A 214 18.81 20.22 -11.97
CA VAL A 214 19.01 21.11 -10.82
C VAL A 214 20.29 21.91 -10.94
N ALA A 215 21.41 21.26 -11.26
CA ALA A 215 22.72 21.90 -11.38
C ALA A 215 22.73 23.03 -12.41
N GLN A 216 22.04 22.86 -13.55
CA GLN A 216 21.90 23.92 -14.55
C GLN A 216 21.14 25.14 -14.00
N ARG A 217 20.10 24.92 -13.20
CA ARG A 217 19.34 26.00 -12.54
C ARG A 217 20.17 26.67 -11.44
N VAL A 218 20.95 25.91 -10.67
CA VAL A 218 21.85 26.47 -9.65
C VAL A 218 22.90 27.40 -10.28
N ILE A 219 23.51 27.01 -11.41
CA ILE A 219 24.46 27.87 -12.13
C ILE A 219 23.80 29.19 -12.56
N PHE A 220 22.57 29.13 -13.06
CA PHE A 220 21.78 30.31 -13.38
C PHE A 220 21.54 31.19 -12.15
N LEU A 221 21.10 30.61 -11.03
CA LEU A 221 20.84 31.35 -9.79
C LEU A 221 22.11 31.98 -9.21
N LEU A 222 23.25 31.31 -9.23
CA LEU A 222 24.53 31.85 -8.75
C LEU A 222 24.97 33.12 -9.51
N THR A 223 24.47 33.30 -10.73
CA THR A 223 24.79 34.48 -11.57
C THR A 223 23.85 35.66 -11.30
N HIS A 224 22.63 35.41 -10.81
CA HIS A 224 21.56 36.42 -10.76
C HIS A 224 20.92 36.64 -9.39
N ALA A 225 21.12 35.73 -8.44
CA ALA A 225 20.51 35.74 -7.11
C ALA A 225 21.57 35.67 -6.00
N LEU A 226 21.23 36.21 -4.84
CA LEU A 226 21.95 35.95 -3.60
C LEU A 226 21.26 34.78 -2.90
N LEU A 227 21.90 33.61 -2.90
CA LEU A 227 21.42 32.43 -2.19
C LEU A 227 21.81 32.53 -0.72
N ASP A 228 20.89 32.14 0.16
CA ASP A 228 21.17 32.06 1.59
C ASP A 228 21.98 30.80 1.94
N GLN A 229 22.39 30.70 3.20
CA GLN A 229 23.21 29.58 3.66
C GLN A 229 22.44 28.25 3.62
N GLU A 230 21.12 28.27 3.83
CA GLU A 230 20.30 27.06 3.82
C GLU A 230 20.23 26.48 2.41
N ASP A 231 20.02 27.33 1.40
CA ASP A 231 20.02 26.96 -0.01
C ASP A 231 21.38 26.42 -0.46
N ILE A 232 22.47 27.07 -0.05
CA ILE A 232 23.83 26.61 -0.38
C ILE A 232 24.09 25.23 0.24
N ASN A 233 23.70 25.03 1.50
CA ASN A 233 23.86 23.74 2.18
C ASN A 233 23.02 22.65 1.52
N LEU A 234 21.76 22.94 1.16
CA LEU A 234 20.86 22.00 0.50
C LEU A 234 21.39 21.59 -0.88
N ASN A 235 21.85 22.54 -1.69
CA ASN A 235 22.49 22.27 -2.98
C ASN A 235 23.76 21.40 -2.80
N SER A 236 24.61 21.74 -1.84
CA SER A 236 25.84 21.00 -1.56
C SER A 236 25.54 19.57 -1.13
N ARG A 237 24.54 19.38 -0.27
CA ARG A 237 24.10 18.06 0.20
C ARG A 237 23.62 17.21 -0.97
N LEU A 238 22.76 17.77 -1.83
CA LEU A 238 22.23 17.09 -3.02
C LEU A 238 23.35 16.59 -3.95
N PHE A 239 24.38 17.38 -4.19
CA PHE A 239 25.49 16.98 -5.07
C PHE A 239 26.42 15.93 -4.47
N LEU A 240 26.46 15.80 -3.14
CA LEU A 240 27.26 14.80 -2.44
C LEU A 240 26.53 13.45 -2.26
N TRP A 241 25.19 13.48 -2.18
CA TRP A 241 24.34 12.31 -1.94
C TRP A 241 24.64 11.10 -2.82
N PRO A 242 24.79 11.21 -4.15
CA PRO A 242 25.05 10.04 -5.00
C PRO A 242 26.28 9.24 -4.55
N LYS A 243 27.37 9.93 -4.22
CA LYS A 243 28.63 9.31 -3.77
C LYS A 243 28.50 8.70 -2.37
N GLU A 244 27.70 9.31 -1.50
CA GLU A 244 27.45 8.76 -0.16
C GLU A 244 26.56 7.53 -0.21
N LEU A 245 25.47 7.58 -0.99
CA LEU A 245 24.57 6.45 -1.16
C LEU A 245 25.31 5.27 -1.81
N GLU A 246 26.17 5.51 -2.81
CA GLU A 246 27.00 4.45 -3.41
C GLU A 246 27.82 3.69 -2.35
N LYS A 247 28.46 4.41 -1.42
CA LYS A 247 29.17 3.77 -0.29
C LYS A 247 28.25 2.99 0.63
N VAL A 248 27.05 3.50 0.91
CA VAL A 248 26.06 2.79 1.73
C VAL A 248 25.60 1.50 1.05
N LEU A 249 25.34 1.55 -0.26
CA LEU A 249 24.96 0.39 -1.07
C LEU A 249 26.10 -0.65 -1.11
N ASP A 250 27.35 -0.21 -1.22
CA ASP A 250 28.52 -1.10 -1.19
C ASP A 250 28.67 -1.81 0.16
N LEU A 251 28.58 -1.06 1.26
CA LEU A 251 28.63 -1.62 2.61
C LEU A 251 27.45 -2.56 2.88
N SER A 252 26.25 -2.20 2.40
CA SER A 252 25.06 -3.03 2.53
C SER A 252 25.19 -4.31 1.71
N GLY A 253 25.64 -4.22 0.46
CA GLY A 253 25.89 -5.38 -0.40
C GLY A 253 26.93 -6.34 0.17
N ALA A 254 28.04 -5.82 0.69
CA ALA A 254 29.06 -6.64 1.35
C ALA A 254 28.51 -7.35 2.60
N ARG A 255 27.73 -6.63 3.43
CA ARG A 255 27.05 -7.21 4.60
C ARG A 255 26.07 -8.30 4.19
N LEU A 256 25.27 -8.04 3.17
CA LEU A 256 24.23 -8.94 2.69
C LEU A 256 24.84 -10.22 2.11
N ALA A 257 25.97 -10.14 1.42
CA ALA A 257 26.71 -11.31 0.94
C ALA A 257 27.12 -12.25 2.08
N VAL A 258 27.66 -11.69 3.19
CA VAL A 258 28.04 -12.47 4.37
C VAL A 258 26.82 -13.10 5.05
N VAL A 259 25.72 -12.36 5.19
CA VAL A 259 24.48 -12.90 5.78
C VAL A 259 23.91 -14.01 4.90
N ARG A 260 23.90 -13.83 3.58
CA ARG A 260 23.46 -14.84 2.61
C ARG A 260 24.30 -16.11 2.73
N GLU A 261 25.62 -16.00 2.77
CA GLU A 261 26.52 -17.16 2.94
C GLU A 261 26.27 -17.92 4.25
N ASN A 262 26.04 -17.20 5.35
CA ASN A 262 25.69 -17.80 6.64
C ASN A 262 24.34 -18.53 6.58
N LEU A 263 23.32 -17.94 5.93
CA LEU A 263 22.02 -18.57 5.74
C LEU A 263 22.12 -19.82 4.86
N GLU A 264 22.89 -19.77 3.76
CA GLU A 264 23.13 -20.93 2.91
C GLU A 264 23.79 -22.07 3.69
N THR A 265 24.78 -21.75 4.53
CA THR A 265 25.48 -22.74 5.35
C THR A 265 24.55 -23.33 6.41
N SER A 266 23.79 -22.48 7.11
CA SER A 266 22.77 -22.92 8.07
C SER A 266 21.69 -23.79 7.43
N LEU A 267 21.26 -23.47 6.19
CA LEU A 267 20.27 -24.24 5.45
C LEU A 267 20.82 -25.61 5.05
N ARG A 268 22.07 -25.69 4.60
CA ARG A 268 22.76 -26.96 4.32
C ARG A 268 22.86 -27.82 5.58
N GLU A 269 23.22 -27.24 6.72
CA GLU A 269 23.26 -27.97 7.99
C GLU A 269 21.87 -28.44 8.43
N ARG A 270 20.85 -27.57 8.33
CA ARG A 270 19.44 -27.91 8.63
C ARG A 270 18.98 -29.08 7.78
N ARG A 271 19.25 -29.06 6.47
CA ARG A 271 18.95 -30.15 5.54
C ARG A 271 19.63 -31.45 5.95
N VAL A 272 20.93 -31.43 6.27
CA VAL A 272 21.66 -32.65 6.67
C VAL A 272 21.07 -33.24 7.96
N LYS A 273 20.77 -32.39 8.95
CA LYS A 273 20.12 -32.81 10.21
C LYS A 273 18.72 -33.36 9.95
N PHE A 274 17.96 -32.73 9.07
CA PHE A 274 16.62 -33.18 8.69
C PHE A 274 16.65 -34.53 7.97
N GLU A 275 17.59 -34.76 7.05
CA GLU A 275 17.76 -36.06 6.38
C GLU A 275 18.10 -37.18 7.38
N GLN A 276 18.96 -36.90 8.36
CA GLN A 276 19.29 -37.82 9.45
C GLN A 276 18.07 -38.12 10.35
N TYR A 277 17.25 -37.09 10.62
CA TYR A 277 16.01 -37.22 11.35
C TYR A 277 15.00 -38.09 10.58
N LEU A 278 14.77 -37.81 9.29
CA LEU A 278 13.92 -38.61 8.41
C LEU A 278 14.36 -40.09 8.40
N MET A 279 15.67 -40.36 8.34
CA MET A 279 16.17 -41.74 8.39
C MET A 279 15.89 -42.44 9.74
N THR A 280 15.87 -41.68 10.84
CA THR A 280 15.56 -42.19 12.18
C THR A 280 14.07 -42.48 12.32
N GLU A 281 13.20 -41.57 11.89
CA GLU A 281 11.75 -41.76 11.90
C GLU A 281 11.33 -42.89 10.95
N LYS A 282 11.97 -42.99 9.77
CA LYS A 282 11.77 -44.10 8.83
C LYS A 282 12.03 -45.45 9.50
N LYS A 283 13.13 -45.58 10.25
CA LYS A 283 13.42 -46.82 10.99
C LYS A 283 12.36 -47.12 12.04
N LYS A 284 11.82 -46.12 12.75
CA LYS A 284 10.73 -46.31 13.72
C LYS A 284 9.45 -46.79 13.05
N MET A 285 9.08 -46.19 11.92
CA MET A 285 7.89 -46.56 11.15
C MET A 285 8.02 -47.95 10.53
N ASP A 286 9.18 -48.27 9.95
CA ASP A 286 9.47 -49.62 9.44
C ASP A 286 9.49 -50.66 10.56
N HIS A 287 10.01 -50.31 11.75
CA HIS A 287 9.94 -51.18 12.92
C HIS A 287 8.49 -51.40 13.38
N PHE A 288 7.68 -50.35 13.47
CA PHE A 288 6.25 -50.46 13.79
C PHE A 288 5.51 -51.37 12.80
N ARG A 289 5.85 -51.29 11.51
CA ARG A 289 5.30 -52.12 10.43
C ARG A 289 5.65 -53.59 10.49
N THR A 290 6.86 -53.89 10.92
CA THR A 290 7.43 -55.24 10.90
C THR A 290 7.31 -55.96 12.24
N ARG A 291 7.00 -55.22 13.32
CA ARG A 291 6.77 -55.77 14.64
C ARG A 291 5.65 -56.81 14.60
N GLU A 292 5.88 -57.93 15.29
CA GLU A 292 4.87 -58.97 15.42
C GLU A 292 3.61 -58.42 16.08
N ILE A 293 2.48 -58.71 15.45
CA ILE A 293 1.16 -58.34 15.94
C ILE A 293 0.57 -59.61 16.54
N ARG A 294 0.03 -59.49 17.76
CA ARG A 294 -0.67 -60.61 18.42
C ARG A 294 -1.85 -61.06 17.56
N GLU A 295 -2.10 -62.37 17.54
CA GLU A 295 -3.17 -62.96 16.73
C GLU A 295 -4.57 -62.58 17.21
N MET A 296 -4.71 -62.15 18.47
CA MET A 296 -5.95 -61.64 19.04
C MET A 296 -5.65 -60.30 19.72
N LEU A 297 -6.28 -59.24 19.23
CA LEU A 297 -6.16 -57.88 19.75
C LEU A 297 -7.43 -57.54 20.53
N SER A 298 -7.26 -57.01 21.74
CA SER A 298 -8.36 -56.38 22.50
C SER A 298 -8.66 -54.99 21.95
N LEU A 299 -9.79 -54.40 22.37
CA LEU A 299 -10.10 -53.01 22.03
C LEU A 299 -9.06 -52.03 22.56
N ASP A 300 -8.53 -52.26 23.76
CA ASP A 300 -7.45 -51.44 24.32
C ASP A 300 -6.17 -51.55 23.50
N ASP A 301 -5.83 -52.76 23.02
CA ASP A 301 -4.68 -52.95 22.13
C ASP A 301 -4.88 -52.20 20.79
N LEU A 302 -6.10 -52.24 20.21
CA LEU A 302 -6.42 -51.52 18.98
C LEU A 302 -6.36 -50.00 19.18
N ARG A 303 -6.83 -49.50 20.32
CA ARG A 303 -6.74 -48.09 20.70
C ARG A 303 -5.29 -47.63 20.81
N GLU A 304 -4.44 -48.39 21.51
CA GLU A 304 -3.01 -48.08 21.59
C GLU A 304 -2.37 -48.03 20.20
N LYS A 305 -2.73 -48.96 19.30
CA LYS A 305 -2.24 -48.94 17.91
C LYS A 305 -2.69 -47.69 17.15
N VAL A 306 -3.95 -47.31 17.27
CA VAL A 306 -4.48 -46.07 16.68
C VAL A 306 -3.71 -44.86 17.20
N ASP A 307 -3.60 -44.71 18.53
CA ASP A 307 -2.89 -43.57 19.16
C ASP A 307 -1.43 -43.49 18.70
N THR A 308 -0.74 -44.63 18.58
CA THR A 308 0.64 -44.65 18.09
C THR A 308 0.76 -44.25 16.63
N VAL A 309 -0.20 -44.64 15.77
CA VAL A 309 -0.18 -44.29 14.35
C VAL A 309 -0.52 -42.82 14.15
N ASP A 310 -1.46 -42.27 14.90
CA ASP A 310 -1.77 -40.84 14.85
C ASP A 310 -0.56 -39.99 15.25
N GLY A 311 0.17 -40.41 16.28
CA GLY A 311 1.45 -39.81 16.65
C GLY A 311 2.47 -39.84 15.49
N LEU A 312 2.58 -40.95 14.77
CA LEU A 312 3.48 -41.09 13.62
C LEU A 312 3.02 -40.26 12.40
N MET A 313 1.72 -40.21 12.12
CA MET A 313 1.16 -39.40 11.04
C MET A 313 1.36 -37.91 11.30
N LYS A 314 1.20 -37.46 12.55
CA LYS A 314 1.52 -36.09 12.95
C LYS A 314 3.00 -35.74 12.72
N ILE A 315 3.90 -36.67 13.03
CA ILE A 315 5.33 -36.51 12.73
C ILE A 315 5.56 -36.39 11.21
N LEU A 316 4.84 -37.15 10.38
CA LEU A 316 4.93 -37.04 8.92
C LEU A 316 4.43 -35.70 8.38
N GLU A 317 3.34 -35.18 8.94
CA GLU A 317 2.84 -33.84 8.61
C GLU A 317 3.86 -32.76 8.97
N ASP A 318 4.43 -32.83 10.17
CA ASP A 318 5.49 -31.91 10.61
C ASP A 318 6.73 -32.02 9.71
N CYS A 319 7.15 -33.23 9.33
CA CYS A 319 8.22 -33.45 8.36
C CYS A 319 7.89 -32.88 6.98
N SER A 320 6.63 -33.01 6.52
CA SER A 320 6.19 -32.45 5.24
C SER A 320 6.23 -30.93 5.24
N ARG A 321 5.83 -30.30 6.36
CA ARG A 321 5.95 -28.84 6.53
C ARG A 321 7.41 -28.40 6.53
N GLU A 322 8.27 -29.08 7.28
CA GLU A 322 9.72 -28.81 7.33
C GLU A 322 10.37 -28.93 5.95
N ALA A 323 10.06 -29.98 5.19
CA ALA A 323 10.56 -30.17 3.83
C ALA A 323 10.13 -29.03 2.89
N LYS A 324 8.88 -28.58 2.98
CA LYS A 324 8.38 -27.43 2.20
C LYS A 324 9.09 -26.13 2.58
N GLU A 325 9.35 -25.89 3.86
CA GLU A 325 10.09 -24.73 4.33
C GLU A 325 11.54 -24.72 3.85
N ILE A 326 12.22 -25.88 3.89
CA ILE A 326 13.58 -26.02 3.34
C ILE A 326 13.57 -25.69 1.85
N ASN A 327 12.68 -26.31 1.08
CA ASN A 327 12.60 -26.09 -0.38
C ASN A 327 12.23 -24.65 -0.73
N ALA A 328 11.38 -23.98 0.06
CA ALA A 328 11.05 -22.58 -0.13
C ALA A 328 12.28 -21.68 0.08
N ASN A 329 13.08 -21.94 1.12
CA ASN A 329 14.33 -21.23 1.38
C ASN A 329 15.39 -21.49 0.30
N GLU A 330 15.54 -22.75 -0.16
CA GLU A 330 16.44 -23.10 -1.25
C GLU A 330 16.06 -22.35 -2.54
N ASN A 331 14.77 -22.32 -2.88
CA ASN A 331 14.26 -21.59 -4.04
C ASN A 331 14.55 -20.08 -3.95
N LEU A 332 14.31 -19.46 -2.80
CA LEU A 332 14.60 -18.04 -2.57
C LEU A 332 16.10 -17.73 -2.72
N LEU A 333 16.97 -18.61 -2.24
CA LEU A 333 18.42 -18.48 -2.37
C LEU A 333 18.96 -18.90 -3.74
N GLN A 334 18.08 -19.33 -4.66
CA GLN A 334 18.43 -19.85 -5.98
C GLN A 334 19.35 -21.09 -5.91
N ILE A 335 19.09 -21.94 -4.92
CA ILE A 335 19.70 -23.26 -4.75
C ILE A 335 18.75 -24.30 -5.35
N ASP A 336 19.31 -25.33 -5.98
CA ASP A 336 18.52 -26.47 -6.47
C ASP A 336 17.72 -27.11 -5.33
N GLN A 337 16.41 -27.26 -5.54
CA GLN A 337 15.52 -27.80 -4.52
C GLN A 337 15.88 -29.25 -4.18
N SER A 338 15.96 -29.51 -2.89
CA SER A 338 16.23 -30.83 -2.36
C SER A 338 15.03 -31.75 -2.54
N PHE A 339 15.31 -32.98 -2.92
CA PHE A 339 14.33 -34.05 -3.01
C PHE A 339 14.47 -34.97 -1.80
N PHE A 340 13.35 -35.24 -1.12
CA PHE A 340 13.29 -36.08 0.09
C PHE A 340 12.56 -37.41 -0.18
N PRO A 341 13.18 -38.37 -0.92
CA PRO A 341 12.52 -39.62 -1.28
C PRO A 341 12.11 -40.46 -0.07
N SER A 342 12.92 -40.44 1.00
CA SER A 342 12.62 -41.15 2.25
C SER A 342 11.29 -40.69 2.86
N LEU A 343 10.95 -39.40 2.77
CA LEU A 343 9.69 -38.86 3.28
C LEU A 343 8.49 -39.33 2.46
N ASN A 344 8.59 -39.25 1.12
CA ASN A 344 7.53 -39.74 0.23
C ASN A 344 7.27 -41.22 0.43
N GLU A 345 8.34 -42.02 0.56
CA GLU A 345 8.25 -43.45 0.82
C GLU A 345 7.56 -43.76 2.16
N MET A 346 7.84 -42.97 3.21
CA MET A 346 7.14 -43.12 4.50
C MET A 346 5.65 -42.79 4.40
N ILE A 347 5.29 -41.70 3.71
CA ILE A 347 3.88 -41.29 3.51
C ILE A 347 3.12 -42.39 2.76
N GLU A 348 3.68 -42.88 1.65
CA GLU A 348 3.07 -43.95 0.85
C GLU A 348 2.89 -45.25 1.65
N LYS A 349 3.86 -45.60 2.48
CA LYS A 349 3.83 -46.84 3.27
C LYS A 349 2.92 -46.75 4.50
N MET A 350 2.86 -45.60 5.17
CA MET A 350 2.10 -45.41 6.41
C MET A 350 0.61 -45.13 6.17
N GLY A 351 0.23 -44.52 5.05
CA GLY A 351 -1.17 -44.21 4.74
C GLY A 351 -2.11 -45.43 4.79
N PRO A 352 -1.77 -46.58 4.16
CA PRO A 352 -2.59 -47.80 4.27
C PRO A 352 -2.65 -48.37 5.70
N ILE A 353 -1.63 -48.13 6.52
CA ILE A 353 -1.55 -48.66 7.89
C ILE A 353 -2.43 -47.87 8.84
N GLU A 354 -2.41 -46.55 8.74
CA GLU A 354 -3.33 -45.65 9.44
C GLU A 354 -4.78 -46.06 9.17
N LYS A 355 -5.15 -46.15 7.89
CA LYS A 355 -6.48 -46.59 7.48
C LYS A 355 -6.84 -47.96 8.02
N LEU A 356 -5.90 -48.90 8.05
CA LEU A 356 -6.14 -50.23 8.63
C LEU A 356 -6.50 -50.15 10.11
N TRP A 357 -5.67 -49.51 10.94
CA TRP A 357 -5.88 -49.47 12.38
C TRP A 357 -7.13 -48.67 12.76
N HIS A 358 -7.39 -47.57 12.07
CA HIS A 358 -8.64 -46.82 12.24
C HIS A 358 -9.87 -47.64 11.86
N THR A 359 -9.83 -48.35 10.73
CA THR A 359 -10.95 -49.19 10.31
C THR A 359 -11.15 -50.37 11.28
N ALA A 360 -10.06 -50.96 11.79
CA ALA A 360 -10.08 -52.01 12.79
C ALA A 360 -10.76 -51.56 14.09
N TYR A 361 -10.27 -50.45 14.65
CA TYR A 361 -10.76 -49.89 15.89
C TYR A 361 -12.21 -49.41 15.76
N LYS A 362 -12.54 -48.73 14.65
CA LYS A 362 -13.90 -48.30 14.34
C LYS A 362 -14.84 -49.50 14.25
N PHE A 363 -14.45 -50.57 13.54
CA PHE A 363 -15.27 -51.77 13.44
C PHE A 363 -15.49 -52.44 14.80
N ASP A 364 -14.45 -52.73 15.58
CA ASP A 364 -14.61 -53.41 16.86
C ASP A 364 -15.41 -52.55 17.87
N THR A 365 -15.22 -51.22 17.88
CA THR A 365 -16.00 -50.29 18.73
C THR A 365 -17.47 -50.28 18.31
N CYS A 366 -17.74 -50.18 17.01
CA CYS A 366 -19.08 -50.22 16.47
C CYS A 366 -19.74 -51.59 16.71
N HIS A 367 -18.99 -52.68 16.56
CA HIS A 367 -19.46 -54.04 16.80
C HIS A 367 -19.93 -54.21 18.25
N GLU A 368 -19.23 -53.66 19.25
CA GLU A 368 -19.71 -53.71 20.63
C GLU A 368 -21.10 -53.08 20.78
N VAL A 369 -21.31 -51.93 20.16
CA VAL A 369 -22.59 -51.22 20.18
C VAL A 369 -23.66 -51.99 19.40
N TRP A 370 -23.35 -52.48 18.20
CA TRP A 370 -24.33 -53.15 17.34
C TRP A 370 -24.70 -54.55 17.81
N TYR A 371 -23.76 -55.27 18.43
CA TYR A 371 -23.97 -56.65 18.86
C TYR A 371 -24.53 -56.74 20.28
N PHE A 372 -24.06 -55.90 21.21
CA PHE A 372 -24.48 -55.94 22.62
C PHE A 372 -25.40 -54.79 23.04
N GLY A 373 -25.49 -53.71 22.25
CA GLY A 373 -26.34 -52.56 22.56
C GLY A 373 -27.83 -52.82 22.33
N PRO A 374 -28.70 -51.97 22.92
CA PRO A 374 -30.14 -52.10 22.79
C PRO A 374 -30.65 -51.72 21.40
N PHE A 375 -31.56 -52.49 20.81
CA PHE A 375 -32.13 -52.24 19.48
C PHE A 375 -32.76 -50.86 19.30
N LYS A 376 -33.29 -50.28 20.39
CA LYS A 376 -33.97 -48.98 20.37
C LYS A 376 -33.07 -47.83 19.87
N ASP A 377 -31.76 -47.94 20.08
CA ASP A 377 -30.78 -46.92 19.73
C ASP A 377 -30.01 -47.27 18.43
N LEU A 378 -30.41 -48.32 17.72
CA LEU A 378 -29.75 -48.83 16.52
C LEU A 378 -30.57 -48.57 15.25
N ASP A 379 -29.91 -48.05 14.21
CA ASP A 379 -30.46 -47.89 12.87
C ASP A 379 -29.82 -48.91 11.92
N ALA A 380 -30.62 -49.84 11.42
CA ALA A 380 -30.13 -50.93 10.58
C ALA A 380 -29.58 -50.47 9.22
N ASP A 381 -30.13 -49.40 8.64
CA ASP A 381 -29.66 -48.87 7.35
C ASP A 381 -28.28 -48.21 7.51
N VAL A 382 -28.09 -47.46 8.60
CA VAL A 382 -26.80 -46.86 8.96
C VAL A 382 -25.76 -47.94 9.24
N ILE A 383 -26.12 -48.98 9.97
CA ILE A 383 -25.21 -50.10 10.29
C ILE A 383 -24.80 -50.85 9.00
N ARG A 384 -25.76 -51.20 8.13
CA ARG A 384 -25.47 -51.86 6.85
C ARG A 384 -24.49 -51.04 6.02
N ASN A 385 -24.76 -49.75 5.83
CA ASN A 385 -23.89 -48.87 5.05
C ASN A 385 -22.47 -48.81 5.67
N ALA A 386 -22.36 -48.65 6.99
CA ALA A 386 -21.08 -48.62 7.67
C ALA A 386 -20.30 -49.94 7.53
N VAL A 387 -20.98 -51.09 7.64
CA VAL A 387 -20.38 -52.42 7.48
C VAL A 387 -19.92 -52.66 6.04
N GLU A 388 -20.69 -52.21 5.05
CA GLU A 388 -20.29 -52.27 3.64
C GLU A 388 -19.09 -51.38 3.34
N GLU A 389 -19.10 -50.13 3.81
CA GLU A 389 -17.98 -49.20 3.69
C GLU A 389 -16.69 -49.77 4.30
N MET A 390 -16.75 -50.29 5.54
CA MET A 390 -15.60 -50.91 6.19
C MET A 390 -15.12 -52.15 5.44
N TYR A 391 -16.03 -52.99 4.94
CA TYR A 391 -15.68 -54.15 4.14
C TYR A 391 -14.96 -53.77 2.84
N HIS A 392 -15.45 -52.75 2.14
CA HIS A 392 -14.82 -52.23 0.93
C HIS A 392 -13.45 -51.61 1.24
N ALA A 393 -13.35 -50.80 2.31
CA ALA A 393 -12.09 -50.20 2.75
C ALA A 393 -11.03 -51.28 3.03
N ILE A 394 -11.36 -52.31 3.82
CA ILE A 394 -10.44 -53.41 4.11
C ILE A 394 -10.09 -54.21 2.84
N SER A 395 -11.05 -54.41 1.93
CA SER A 395 -10.80 -55.11 0.67
C SER A 395 -9.82 -54.36 -0.24
N VAL A 396 -9.85 -53.03 -0.24
CA VAL A 396 -8.85 -52.19 -0.91
C VAL A 396 -7.51 -52.28 -0.19
N LEU A 397 -7.49 -52.14 1.13
CA LEU A 397 -6.27 -52.22 1.94
C LEU A 397 -5.54 -53.57 1.78
N LEU A 398 -6.26 -54.68 1.61
CA LEU A 398 -5.65 -55.99 1.35
C LEU A 398 -4.82 -56.03 0.06
N LYS A 399 -5.15 -55.20 -0.94
CA LYS A 399 -4.37 -55.05 -2.18
C LYS A 399 -3.17 -54.13 -1.97
N GLU A 400 -3.32 -53.08 -1.17
CA GLU A 400 -2.28 -52.09 -0.87
C GLU A 400 -1.21 -52.62 0.11
N LEU A 401 -1.59 -53.47 1.05
CA LEU A 401 -0.73 -54.01 2.12
C LEU A 401 0.12 -55.22 1.70
N THR A 402 0.31 -55.45 0.39
CA THR A 402 1.14 -56.56 -0.12
C THR A 402 2.58 -56.52 0.40
N GLY A 403 3.11 -55.32 0.67
CA GLY A 403 4.43 -55.09 1.25
C GLY A 403 4.53 -55.16 2.79
N SER A 404 3.45 -55.50 3.50
CA SER A 404 3.46 -55.71 4.96
C SER A 404 2.64 -56.96 5.33
N PRO A 405 3.29 -58.14 5.40
CA PRO A 405 2.60 -59.40 5.71
C PRO A 405 1.84 -59.37 7.04
N GLN A 406 2.39 -58.70 8.06
CA GLN A 406 1.79 -58.60 9.38
C GLN A 406 0.51 -57.75 9.36
N ALA A 407 0.56 -56.55 8.78
CA ALA A 407 -0.62 -55.70 8.63
C ALA A 407 -1.69 -56.35 7.74
N LYS A 408 -1.26 -57.06 6.70
CA LYS A 408 -2.17 -57.81 5.83
C LYS A 408 -2.92 -58.90 6.59
N ARG A 409 -2.26 -59.66 7.47
CA ARG A 409 -2.93 -60.66 8.32
C ARG A 409 -4.00 -60.03 9.20
N VAL A 410 -3.72 -58.88 9.80
CA VAL A 410 -4.71 -58.15 10.60
C VAL A 410 -5.89 -57.70 9.73
N ALA A 411 -5.62 -57.17 8.53
CA ALA A 411 -6.67 -56.82 7.57
C ALA A 411 -7.54 -58.03 7.18
N GLU A 412 -6.95 -59.22 7.00
CA GLU A 412 -7.67 -60.47 6.73
C GLU A 412 -8.54 -60.88 7.92
N GLN A 413 -8.03 -60.76 9.15
CA GLN A 413 -8.80 -61.04 10.36
C GLN A 413 -10.00 -60.10 10.52
N ILE A 414 -9.80 -58.78 10.33
CA ILE A 414 -10.89 -57.82 10.42
C ILE A 414 -11.89 -58.07 9.30
N ARG A 415 -11.44 -58.36 8.09
CA ARG A 415 -12.34 -58.73 6.99
C ARG A 415 -13.22 -59.93 7.35
N MET A 416 -12.64 -60.99 7.92
CA MET A 416 -13.40 -62.15 8.38
C MET A 416 -14.39 -61.78 9.49
N LYS A 417 -14.02 -60.91 10.44
CA LYS A 417 -14.95 -60.41 11.47
C LYS A 417 -16.12 -59.65 10.83
N VAL A 418 -15.84 -58.76 9.87
CA VAL A 418 -16.84 -58.01 9.11
C VAL A 418 -17.75 -58.96 8.32
N GLU A 419 -17.20 -59.96 7.64
CA GLU A 419 -17.97 -60.98 6.89
C GLU A 419 -18.87 -61.81 7.81
N LYS A 420 -18.38 -62.20 8.99
CA LYS A 420 -19.21 -62.89 9.99
C LYS A 420 -20.35 -62.00 10.48
N PHE A 421 -20.07 -60.73 10.73
CA PHE A 421 -21.10 -59.78 11.16
C PHE A 421 -22.15 -59.51 10.07
N LYS A 422 -21.76 -59.53 8.78
CA LYS A 422 -22.69 -59.37 7.65
C LYS A 422 -23.83 -60.37 7.65
N VAL A 423 -23.63 -61.57 8.18
CA VAL A 423 -24.69 -62.60 8.31
C VAL A 423 -25.83 -62.12 9.20
N TYR A 424 -25.56 -61.23 10.15
CA TYR A 424 -26.57 -60.70 11.06
C TYR A 424 -27.28 -59.44 10.55
N LEU A 425 -26.83 -58.83 9.44
CA LEU A 425 -27.46 -57.62 8.89
C LEU A 425 -28.94 -57.81 8.54
N PRO A 426 -29.37 -58.89 7.85
CA PRO A 426 -30.79 -59.07 7.53
C PRO A 426 -31.66 -59.25 8.77
N ILE A 427 -31.09 -59.79 9.86
CA ILE A 427 -31.76 -59.95 11.15
C ILE A 427 -31.91 -58.58 11.83
N LEU A 428 -30.84 -57.79 11.86
CA LEU A 428 -30.87 -56.40 12.37
C LEU A 428 -31.89 -55.55 11.60
N GLU A 429 -31.88 -55.62 10.27
CA GLU A 429 -32.86 -54.93 9.43
C GLU A 429 -34.28 -55.37 9.72
N SER A 430 -34.50 -56.67 9.93
CA SER A 430 -35.82 -57.19 10.21
C SER A 430 -36.34 -56.76 11.58
N ILE A 431 -35.48 -56.74 12.61
CA ILE A 431 -35.83 -56.42 14.00
C ILE A 431 -35.96 -54.91 14.22
N CYS A 432 -35.05 -54.12 13.66
CA CYS A 432 -35.06 -52.65 13.81
C CYS A 432 -36.04 -51.96 12.84
N ARG A 433 -36.74 -52.71 11.97
CA ARG A 433 -37.75 -52.14 11.08
C ARG A 433 -38.96 -51.64 11.87
N GLN A 434 -39.39 -50.43 11.57
CA GLN A 434 -40.61 -49.85 12.14
C GLN A 434 -41.85 -50.61 11.65
N GLY A 435 -42.79 -50.91 12.55
CA GLY A 435 -44.05 -51.62 12.24
C GLY A 435 -44.24 -52.98 12.91
N LEU A 436 -43.22 -53.52 13.59
CA LEU A 436 -43.39 -54.71 14.41
C LEU A 436 -44.17 -54.39 15.69
N CYS A 437 -45.38 -54.96 15.81
CA CYS A 437 -46.24 -54.87 16.98
C CYS A 437 -46.36 -56.25 17.66
N ASP A 438 -46.99 -56.34 18.83
CA ASP A 438 -47.15 -57.58 19.62
C ASP A 438 -47.65 -58.77 18.80
N ARG A 439 -48.52 -58.54 17.80
CA ARG A 439 -49.02 -59.61 16.91
C ARG A 439 -47.91 -60.24 16.05
N HIS A 440 -46.96 -59.44 15.58
CA HIS A 440 -45.85 -59.90 14.75
C HIS A 440 -44.82 -60.64 15.62
N TRP A 441 -44.56 -60.13 16.83
CA TRP A 441 -43.68 -60.81 17.79
C TRP A 441 -44.24 -62.16 18.27
N LYS A 442 -45.57 -62.30 18.39
CA LYS A 442 -46.21 -63.60 18.65
C LYS A 442 -45.96 -64.60 17.52
N GLN A 443 -46.09 -64.18 16.25
CA GLN A 443 -45.80 -65.05 15.11
C GLN A 443 -44.32 -65.46 15.05
N ILE A 444 -43.41 -64.52 15.33
CA ILE A 444 -41.97 -64.81 15.41
C ILE A 444 -41.68 -65.80 16.57
N SER A 445 -42.35 -65.63 17.72
CA SER A 445 -42.21 -66.51 18.88
C SER A 445 -42.75 -67.92 18.61
N GLU A 446 -43.85 -68.05 17.88
CA GLU A 446 -44.44 -69.34 17.47
C GLU A 446 -43.50 -70.12 16.54
N GLU A 447 -42.89 -69.45 15.58
CA GLU A 447 -41.94 -70.06 14.63
C GLU A 447 -40.63 -70.49 15.31
N LEU A 448 -40.16 -69.75 16.32
CA LEU A 448 -38.97 -70.13 17.08
C LEU A 448 -39.25 -71.14 18.20
N GLY A 449 -40.50 -71.25 18.66
CA GLY A 449 -40.91 -72.11 19.76
C GLY A 449 -40.58 -71.57 21.16
N GLN A 450 -40.25 -70.28 21.28
CA GLN A 450 -39.95 -69.59 22.54
C GLN A 450 -40.34 -68.10 22.44
N GLU A 451 -40.58 -67.44 23.56
CA GLU A 451 -40.98 -66.03 23.58
C GLU A 451 -39.83 -65.13 23.13
N VAL A 452 -40.08 -64.34 22.08
CA VAL A 452 -39.12 -63.40 21.51
C VAL A 452 -39.78 -62.05 21.32
N ASN A 453 -39.25 -61.04 22.02
CA ASN A 453 -39.58 -59.64 21.77
C ASN A 453 -38.40 -58.73 22.22
N PRO A 454 -38.38 -57.46 21.79
CA PRO A 454 -37.32 -56.51 22.14
C PRO A 454 -37.24 -56.15 23.64
N ASP A 455 -38.31 -56.39 24.41
CA ASP A 455 -38.34 -56.12 25.87
C ASP A 455 -37.68 -57.25 26.68
N VAL A 456 -37.77 -58.49 26.18
CA VAL A 456 -37.17 -59.71 26.76
C VAL A 456 -35.75 -59.91 26.23
N HIS A 457 -35.53 -59.60 24.96
CA HIS A 457 -34.25 -59.70 24.27
C HIS A 457 -33.91 -58.36 23.62
N ASN A 458 -33.12 -57.55 24.32
CA ASN A 458 -32.90 -56.16 23.91
C ASN A 458 -31.70 -55.98 22.98
N SER A 459 -30.83 -56.99 22.82
CA SER A 459 -29.62 -56.92 21.99
C SER A 459 -29.55 -58.03 20.94
N LEU A 460 -28.73 -57.82 19.91
CA LEU A 460 -28.47 -58.83 18.88
C LEU A 460 -27.80 -60.08 19.47
N SER A 461 -26.93 -59.93 20.47
CA SER A 461 -26.29 -61.06 21.14
C SER A 461 -27.30 -62.02 21.76
N GLN A 462 -28.31 -61.50 22.46
CA GLN A 462 -29.38 -62.29 23.08
C GLN A 462 -30.24 -62.98 22.02
N MET A 463 -30.54 -62.27 20.92
CA MET A 463 -31.29 -62.82 19.79
C MET A 463 -30.51 -63.92 19.04
N VAL A 464 -29.19 -63.81 18.95
CA VAL A 464 -28.33 -64.86 18.35
C VAL A 464 -28.23 -66.08 19.27
N GLU A 465 -28.17 -65.90 20.58
CA GLU A 465 -28.11 -67.01 21.57
C GLU A 465 -29.35 -67.92 21.52
N ILE A 466 -30.51 -67.36 21.20
CA ILE A 466 -31.76 -68.10 21.02
C ILE A 466 -31.91 -68.70 19.60
N ASP A 467 -30.85 -68.68 18.80
CA ASP A 467 -30.80 -69.20 17.42
C ASP A 467 -31.79 -68.52 16.45
N ILE A 468 -32.06 -67.22 16.59
CA ILE A 468 -32.98 -66.50 15.68
C ILE A 468 -32.56 -66.57 14.20
N VAL A 469 -31.27 -66.82 13.95
CA VAL A 469 -30.69 -67.04 12.62
C VAL A 469 -31.37 -68.20 11.89
N LYS A 470 -31.88 -69.23 12.60
CA LYS A 470 -32.56 -70.38 11.99
C LYS A 470 -33.86 -69.99 11.28
N ILE A 471 -34.55 -68.97 11.79
CA ILE A 471 -35.83 -68.50 11.23
C ILE A 471 -35.66 -67.23 10.38
N GLN A 472 -34.44 -66.88 9.98
CA GLN A 472 -34.13 -65.63 9.28
C GLN A 472 -35.07 -65.34 8.10
N GLN A 473 -35.29 -66.32 7.21
CA GLN A 473 -36.16 -66.14 6.03
C GLN A 473 -37.61 -65.80 6.45
N ARG A 474 -38.11 -66.44 7.50
CA ARG A 474 -39.46 -66.22 8.01
C ARG A 474 -39.58 -64.89 8.76
N LEU A 475 -38.54 -64.53 9.51
CA LEU A 475 -38.42 -63.23 10.18
C LEU A 475 -38.45 -62.08 9.16
N GLU A 476 -37.73 -62.20 8.05
CA GLU A 476 -37.74 -61.22 6.96
C GLU A 476 -39.14 -61.10 6.33
N GLU A 477 -39.85 -62.20 6.10
CA GLU A 477 -41.23 -62.18 5.57
C GLU A 477 -42.20 -61.44 6.50
N ILE A 478 -42.18 -61.75 7.80
CA ILE A 478 -43.03 -61.12 8.81
C ILE A 478 -42.69 -59.64 8.96
N SER A 479 -41.39 -59.31 9.02
CA SER A 479 -40.93 -57.92 9.13
C SER A 479 -41.27 -57.10 7.88
N ASN A 480 -41.14 -57.67 6.67
CA ASN A 480 -41.52 -57.00 5.43
C ASN A 480 -43.03 -56.74 5.35
N ALA A 481 -43.85 -57.69 5.82
CA ALA A 481 -45.31 -57.50 5.91
C ALA A 481 -45.65 -56.39 6.92
N ALA A 482 -45.03 -56.42 8.10
CA ALA A 482 -45.20 -55.41 9.15
C ALA A 482 -44.80 -54.00 8.70
N GLY A 483 -43.69 -53.87 7.98
CA GLY A 483 -43.25 -52.58 7.41
C GLY A 483 -44.26 -52.00 6.42
N LYS A 484 -44.80 -52.83 5.51
CA LYS A 484 -45.85 -52.40 4.57
C LYS A 484 -47.14 -51.99 5.29
N GLU A 485 -47.54 -52.74 6.32
CA GLU A 485 -48.70 -52.40 7.15
C GLU A 485 -48.50 -51.08 7.89
N TYR A 486 -47.29 -50.80 8.38
CA TYR A 486 -46.95 -49.55 9.04
C TYR A 486 -46.99 -48.37 8.07
N GLU A 487 -46.43 -48.50 6.87
CA GLU A 487 -46.54 -47.48 5.82
C GLU A 487 -48.00 -47.22 5.43
N LEU A 488 -48.81 -48.27 5.26
CA LEU A 488 -50.25 -48.15 4.99
C LEU A 488 -50.98 -47.46 6.14
N ASN A 489 -50.66 -47.80 7.39
CA ASN A 489 -51.27 -47.16 8.57
C ASN A 489 -50.89 -45.67 8.65
N ILE A 490 -49.65 -45.29 8.37
CA ILE A 490 -49.23 -43.87 8.29
C ILE A 490 -50.01 -43.15 7.19
N GLN A 491 -50.13 -43.74 6.00
CA GLN A 491 -50.89 -43.15 4.90
C GLN A 491 -52.37 -42.98 5.27
N LEU A 492 -52.98 -43.96 5.95
CA LEU A 492 -54.35 -43.89 6.43
C LEU A 492 -54.55 -42.82 7.51
N VAL A 493 -53.59 -42.67 8.44
CA VAL A 493 -53.63 -41.62 9.47
C VAL A 493 -53.48 -40.23 8.84
N ASN A 494 -52.54 -40.05 7.91
CA ASN A 494 -52.39 -38.79 7.18
C ASN A 494 -53.65 -38.43 6.37
N MET A 495 -54.34 -39.43 5.80
CA MET A 495 -55.63 -39.25 5.11
C MET A 495 -56.82 -38.99 6.06
N GLN A 496 -56.69 -39.24 7.37
CA GLN A 496 -57.69 -38.90 8.39
C GLN A 496 -57.43 -37.53 9.03
N GLU A 497 -56.19 -37.03 8.95
CA GLU A 497 -55.79 -35.71 9.44
C GLU A 497 -55.90 -34.59 8.37
N GLU A 498 -56.06 -34.95 7.09
CA GLU A 498 -56.59 -34.09 6.01
C GLU A 498 -58.13 -34.05 6.01
#